data_AF-A0A7R9MKZ9-F1
#
_entry.id   AF-A0A7R9MKZ9-F1
#
_cell.length_a   1.000
_cell.length_b   1.000
_cell.length_c   1.000
_cell.angle_alpha   90.00
_cell.angle_beta   90.00
_cell.angle_gamma   90.00
#
_symmetry.space_group_name_H-M   'P 1'
#
loop_
_entity.id
_entity.type
_entity.pdbx_description
1 polymer ?
#
loop_
_entity_poly.entity_id
_entity_poly.type
_entity_poly.pdbx_seq_one_letter_code
_entity_poly.pdbx_strand_id
1 'polypeptide(L)'
;MLRVLKKYSFAFNTLQSNRTKPIAGHSVAFSSYPGLVFSVDDFYVISSGLVVQETTNGNYNQSLYRHIRADNVIFEFIRNVVSNRLAESGKEWTQLFSPYNSGTYDNQFMIVDYKLFKRGTKVSDLANDLLWIVEQMPDIIHAADVTPVLRAQGYWASYNVPYFPDIYQMSGTADMFRKFGPFYSHNSTARALIFRRDESKVTDLKTLYSLMRYNDFKRDPLSQCQTYEKQCIPPYSADLTIAARNDLNEVTGSYAIPEWSHDLEGAIDAKMTTSTMVWDLEMLAVSGPTDAQQPPFQWSTSGFKGNHFGHPDTFHFKPIYVKWFPKTYETADDV
;
A
#
# COMPACT_ATOMS: atom_id res chain seq x y z
N MET A 1 8.09 13.59 -4.72
CA MET A 1 8.48 13.03 -3.41
C MET A 1 8.54 14.06 -2.28
N LEU A 2 7.78 15.16 -2.30
CA LEU A 2 7.55 15.97 -1.09
C LEU A 2 6.56 15.24 -0.17
N ARG A 3 7.02 14.80 1.01
CA ARG A 3 6.24 13.93 1.91
C ARG A 3 5.92 14.64 3.21
N VAL A 4 4.73 14.35 3.75
CA VAL A 4 4.29 14.84 5.06
C VAL A 4 3.61 13.68 5.78
N LEU A 5 4.18 13.27 6.90
CA LEU A 5 3.48 12.40 7.85
C LEU A 5 2.51 13.26 8.65
N LYS A 6 1.25 12.85 8.73
CA LYS A 6 0.17 13.61 9.38
C LYS A 6 -0.44 12.80 10.48
N LYS A 7 -0.74 13.46 11.60
CA LYS A 7 -1.65 12.96 12.62
C LYS A 7 -2.75 13.97 12.80
N TYR A 8 -3.98 13.52 12.59
CA TYR A 8 -5.17 14.30 12.88
C TYR A 8 -5.86 13.73 14.11
N SER A 9 -6.35 14.63 14.97
CA SER A 9 -7.18 14.31 16.12
C SER A 9 -8.35 15.30 16.12
N PHE A 10 -9.54 14.81 15.81
CA PHE A 10 -10.75 15.62 15.70
C PHE A 10 -11.83 15.13 16.67
N ALA A 11 -12.61 16.04 17.23
CA ALA A 11 -13.76 15.72 18.08
C ALA A 11 -15.05 15.54 17.26
N PHE A 12 -14.97 14.81 16.14
CA PHE A 12 -16.14 14.52 15.32
C PHE A 12 -17.04 13.49 16.01
N ASN A 13 -18.34 13.61 15.79
CA ASN A 13 -19.36 12.69 16.29
C ASN A 13 -20.18 12.17 15.10
N THR A 14 -20.79 11.00 15.22
CA THR A 14 -21.59 10.39 14.14
C THR A 14 -22.81 11.25 13.78
N LEU A 15 -23.43 11.88 14.77
CA LEU A 15 -24.61 12.72 14.60
C LEU A 15 -24.41 14.06 15.31
N GLN A 16 -24.92 15.14 14.71
CA GLN A 16 -24.88 16.48 15.30
C GLN A 16 -25.59 16.54 16.67
N SER A 17 -26.65 15.75 16.83
CA SER A 17 -27.49 15.68 18.03
C SER A 17 -26.88 14.83 19.16
N ASN A 18 -25.90 13.97 18.86
CA ASN A 18 -25.25 13.12 19.85
C ASN A 18 -23.75 13.44 19.94
N ARG A 19 -23.39 14.32 20.88
CA ARG A 19 -22.01 14.76 21.12
C ARG A 19 -21.31 14.03 22.26
N THR A 20 -21.87 12.92 22.73
CA THR A 20 -21.39 12.24 23.94
C THR A 20 -20.27 11.24 23.67
N LYS A 21 -20.15 10.72 22.43
CA LYS A 21 -19.11 9.76 22.04
C LYS A 21 -18.50 10.18 20.69
N PRO A 22 -17.20 10.50 20.64
CA PRO A 22 -16.49 10.71 19.38
C PRO A 22 -16.57 9.47 18.47
N ILE A 23 -16.43 9.70 17.16
CA ILE A 23 -16.28 8.62 16.18
C ILE A 23 -15.07 7.72 16.51
N ALA A 24 -15.10 6.45 16.11
CA ALA A 24 -14.06 5.49 16.46
C ALA A 24 -12.66 5.89 15.93
N GLY A 25 -12.60 6.38 14.69
CA GLY A 25 -11.41 6.93 14.05
C GLY A 25 -11.18 8.41 14.33
N HIS A 26 -11.48 8.89 15.54
CA HIS A 26 -11.30 10.30 15.92
C HIS A 26 -9.84 10.76 15.85
N SER A 27 -8.87 9.83 15.93
CA SER A 27 -7.47 10.12 15.61
C SER A 27 -6.92 9.17 14.55
N VAL A 28 -6.16 9.72 13.61
CA VAL A 28 -5.55 8.96 12.51
C VAL A 28 -4.16 9.49 12.19
N ALA A 29 -3.18 8.59 12.11
CA ALA A 29 -1.81 8.88 11.68
C ALA A 29 -1.55 8.21 10.32
N PHE A 30 -1.02 8.95 9.37
CA PHE A 30 -0.87 8.46 8.00
C PHE A 30 0.24 9.17 7.22
N SER A 31 0.70 8.51 6.18
CA SER A 31 1.64 9.06 5.20
C SER A 31 0.92 9.85 4.12
N SER A 32 1.43 11.01 3.72
CA SER A 32 0.72 11.92 2.81
C SER A 32 1.69 12.90 2.13
N TYR A 33 1.11 13.91 1.49
CA TYR A 33 1.77 14.94 0.67
C TYR A 33 1.26 16.33 1.07
N PRO A 34 1.98 17.43 0.80
CA PRO A 34 1.49 18.78 1.03
C PRO A 34 0.12 19.02 0.35
N GLY A 35 -0.80 19.68 1.05
CA GLY A 35 -2.13 20.03 0.53
C GLY A 35 -3.18 18.92 0.51
N LEU A 36 -2.78 17.64 0.59
CA LEU A 36 -3.75 16.54 0.63
C LEU A 36 -4.33 16.32 2.03
N VAL A 37 -5.60 15.94 2.14
CA VAL A 37 -6.25 15.69 3.44
C VAL A 37 -6.42 14.19 3.76
N PHE A 38 -5.81 13.34 2.93
CA PHE A 38 -5.83 11.89 2.97
C PHE A 38 -4.45 11.35 2.53
N SER A 39 -4.22 10.05 2.65
CA SER A 39 -3.05 9.36 2.09
C SER A 39 -3.28 9.08 0.60
N VAL A 40 -2.24 9.12 -0.22
CA VAL A 40 -2.30 8.62 -1.62
C VAL A 40 -1.41 7.38 -1.73
N ASP A 41 -0.92 6.88 -0.59
CA ASP A 41 0.02 5.76 -0.59
C ASP A 41 -0.70 4.41 -0.75
N ASP A 42 -1.85 4.10 -0.12
CA ASP A 42 -2.37 4.58 1.18
C ASP A 42 -1.78 3.81 2.38
N PHE A 43 -1.57 4.49 3.53
CA PHE A 43 -1.25 3.83 4.81
C PHE A 43 -1.74 4.64 6.02
N TYR A 44 -2.59 4.04 6.85
CA TYR A 44 -3.22 4.65 8.03
C TYR A 44 -3.08 3.77 9.28
N VAL A 45 -2.81 4.42 10.41
CA VAL A 45 -2.91 3.86 11.76
C VAL A 45 -4.00 4.65 12.49
N ILE A 46 -5.06 3.97 12.94
CA ILE A 46 -6.32 4.61 13.33
C ILE A 46 -6.64 4.31 14.81
N SER A 47 -7.19 5.28 15.54
CA SER A 47 -7.56 5.15 16.96
C SER A 47 -8.58 4.06 17.26
N SER A 48 -9.32 3.59 16.26
CA SER A 48 -10.21 2.43 16.37
C SER A 48 -9.48 1.09 16.51
N GLY A 49 -8.13 1.11 16.47
CA GLY A 49 -7.29 -0.10 16.45
C GLY A 49 -7.15 -0.72 15.06
N LEU A 50 -7.64 -0.03 14.02
CA LEU A 50 -7.50 -0.47 12.64
C LEU A 50 -6.20 0.06 12.03
N VAL A 51 -5.57 -0.77 11.21
CA VAL A 51 -4.54 -0.34 10.25
C VAL A 51 -5.05 -0.64 8.86
N VAL A 52 -5.04 0.39 8.01
CA VAL A 52 -5.59 0.36 6.67
C VAL A 52 -4.51 0.75 5.68
N GLN A 53 -4.31 -0.07 4.65
CA GLN A 53 -3.40 0.20 3.55
C GLN A 53 -3.94 -0.42 2.27
N GLU A 54 -3.37 -0.07 1.12
CA GLU A 54 -3.81 -0.60 -0.17
C GLU A 54 -2.65 -0.80 -1.15
N THR A 55 -2.91 -1.58 -2.20
CA THR A 55 -2.18 -1.44 -3.47
C THR A 55 -3.17 -1.36 -4.62
N THR A 56 -2.90 -0.47 -5.58
CA THR A 56 -3.79 -0.24 -6.71
C THR A 56 -3.78 -1.40 -7.69
N ASN A 57 -4.94 -1.94 -8.04
CA ASN A 57 -5.08 -2.97 -9.05
C ASN A 57 -5.22 -2.35 -10.45
N GLY A 58 -4.65 -3.02 -11.46
CA GLY A 58 -4.88 -2.64 -12.85
C GLY A 58 -6.30 -2.96 -13.33
N ASN A 59 -6.84 -2.09 -14.17
CA ASN A 59 -8.06 -2.35 -14.95
C ASN A 59 -7.74 -2.32 -16.44
N TYR A 60 -7.68 -3.50 -17.06
CA TYR A 60 -7.36 -3.70 -18.46
C TYR A 60 -8.62 -3.90 -19.32
N ASN A 61 -9.79 -3.96 -18.69
CA ASN A 61 -11.06 -4.12 -19.37
C ASN A 61 -11.69 -2.75 -19.65
N GLN A 62 -11.44 -2.21 -20.85
CA GLN A 62 -11.94 -0.90 -21.26
C GLN A 62 -13.47 -0.78 -21.22
N SER A 63 -14.20 -1.89 -21.33
CA SER A 63 -15.67 -1.86 -21.26
C SER A 63 -16.19 -1.45 -19.87
N LEU A 64 -15.37 -1.59 -18.81
CA LEU A 64 -15.75 -1.18 -17.46
C LEU A 64 -15.82 0.35 -17.29
N TYR A 65 -15.06 1.13 -18.08
CA TYR A 65 -15.03 2.59 -17.92
C TYR A 65 -16.38 3.27 -18.22
N ARG A 66 -17.27 2.64 -19.01
CA ARG A 66 -18.63 3.15 -19.24
C ARG A 66 -19.51 3.15 -17.99
N HIS A 67 -19.07 2.46 -16.93
CA HIS A 67 -19.77 2.37 -15.66
C HIS A 67 -19.37 3.49 -14.69
N ILE A 68 -18.33 4.26 -15.00
CA ILE A 68 -17.96 5.46 -14.26
C ILE A 68 -18.94 6.57 -14.62
N ARG A 69 -19.66 7.07 -13.62
CA ARG A 69 -20.72 8.07 -13.76
C ARG A 69 -20.42 9.29 -12.90
N ALA A 70 -21.02 10.42 -13.22
CA ALA A 70 -20.88 11.64 -12.42
C ALA A 70 -21.91 11.74 -11.27
N ASP A 71 -23.03 11.04 -11.42
CA ASP A 71 -24.12 10.97 -10.46
C ASP A 71 -24.06 9.67 -9.64
N ASN A 72 -24.57 9.74 -8.40
CA ASN A 72 -24.66 8.60 -7.48
C ASN A 72 -23.33 7.87 -7.19
N VAL A 73 -22.21 8.58 -7.30
CA VAL A 73 -20.87 8.09 -6.93
C VAL A 73 -20.22 9.01 -5.90
N ILE A 74 -19.31 8.46 -5.11
CA ILE A 74 -18.42 9.21 -4.22
C ILE A 74 -17.00 8.78 -4.56
N PHE A 75 -16.12 9.73 -4.84
CA PHE A 75 -14.72 9.42 -5.14
C PHE A 75 -14.07 8.64 -4.00
N GLU A 76 -13.22 7.71 -4.39
CA GLU A 76 -12.54 6.76 -3.50
C GLU A 76 -11.96 7.46 -2.26
N PHE A 77 -11.23 8.56 -2.42
CA PHE A 77 -10.58 9.22 -1.28
C PHE A 77 -11.56 9.69 -0.20
N ILE A 78 -12.79 10.07 -0.58
CA ILE A 78 -13.83 10.47 0.36
C ILE A 78 -14.38 9.22 1.06
N ARG A 79 -14.64 8.14 0.31
CA ARG A 79 -15.10 6.86 0.87
C ARG A 79 -14.08 6.30 1.86
N ASN A 80 -12.80 6.30 1.50
CA ASN A 80 -11.67 5.93 2.35
C ASN A 80 -11.62 6.75 3.65
N VAL A 81 -11.66 8.10 3.56
CA VAL A 81 -11.68 8.97 4.76
C VAL A 81 -12.90 8.73 5.64
N VAL A 82 -14.09 8.53 5.05
CA VAL A 82 -15.32 8.24 5.80
C VAL A 82 -15.23 6.90 6.52
N SER A 83 -14.77 5.85 5.83
CA SER A 83 -14.58 4.51 6.42
C SER A 83 -13.55 4.53 7.54
N ASN A 84 -12.40 5.19 7.35
CA ASN A 84 -11.38 5.35 8.38
C ASN A 84 -11.90 6.05 9.64
N ARG A 85 -12.82 7.01 9.47
CA ARG A 85 -13.41 7.77 10.57
C ARG A 85 -14.43 6.97 11.36
N LEU A 86 -15.29 6.23 10.68
CA LEU A 86 -16.49 5.65 11.28
C LEU A 86 -16.31 4.19 11.73
N ALA A 87 -15.48 3.39 11.06
CA ALA A 87 -15.41 1.96 11.29
C ALA A 87 -14.81 1.59 12.66
N GLU A 88 -15.50 0.70 13.39
CA GLU A 88 -15.02 0.04 14.59
C GLU A 88 -14.37 -1.33 14.30
N SER A 89 -14.60 -1.92 13.12
CA SER A 89 -14.04 -3.23 12.72
C SER A 89 -13.64 -3.29 11.25
N GLY A 90 -12.83 -4.28 10.87
CA GLY A 90 -12.46 -4.51 9.46
C GLY A 90 -13.66 -4.75 8.56
N LYS A 91 -14.62 -5.56 9.01
CA LYS A 91 -15.88 -5.80 8.30
C LYS A 91 -16.67 -4.52 8.08
N GLU A 92 -16.86 -3.73 9.13
CA GLU A 92 -17.59 -2.46 9.05
C GLU A 92 -16.90 -1.46 8.11
N TRP A 93 -15.57 -1.41 8.11
CA TRP A 93 -14.81 -0.58 7.18
C TRP A 93 -15.16 -0.91 5.72
N THR A 94 -15.20 -2.20 5.36
CA THR A 94 -15.57 -2.62 4.00
C THR A 94 -17.02 -2.28 3.67
N GLN A 95 -17.94 -2.42 4.64
CA GLN A 95 -19.35 -2.05 4.47
C GLN A 95 -19.56 -0.55 4.27
N LEU A 96 -18.76 0.30 4.93
CA LEU A 96 -18.80 1.76 4.78
C LEU A 96 -18.14 2.23 3.48
N PHE A 97 -17.09 1.53 3.03
CA PHE A 97 -16.36 1.89 1.81
C PHE A 97 -17.13 1.55 0.53
N SER A 98 -17.98 0.52 0.60
CA SER A 98 -18.59 -0.08 -0.59
C SER A 98 -19.69 0.73 -1.29
N PRO A 99 -20.59 1.44 -0.57
CA PRO A 99 -21.63 2.24 -1.19
C PRO A 99 -21.05 3.36 -2.06
N TYR A 100 -21.78 3.73 -3.12
CA TYR A 100 -21.41 4.82 -4.03
C TYR A 100 -20.04 4.64 -4.69
N ASN A 101 -19.66 3.39 -4.97
CA ASN A 101 -18.44 3.05 -5.68
C ASN A 101 -18.27 3.89 -6.96
N SER A 102 -17.15 4.61 -7.05
CA SER A 102 -16.83 5.46 -8.20
C SER A 102 -16.21 4.71 -9.38
N GLY A 103 -15.65 3.51 -9.17
CA GLY A 103 -14.86 2.83 -10.20
C GLY A 103 -13.58 3.59 -10.55
N THR A 104 -13.00 4.28 -9.58
CA THR A 104 -11.79 5.09 -9.75
C THR A 104 -10.86 4.83 -8.59
N TYR A 105 -9.55 4.82 -8.85
CA TYR A 105 -8.54 4.45 -7.86
C TYR A 105 -8.88 3.03 -7.32
N ASP A 106 -8.90 2.08 -8.24
CA ASP A 106 -9.37 0.72 -8.00
C ASP A 106 -8.32 -0.10 -7.27
N ASN A 107 -8.54 -0.34 -5.98
CA ASN A 107 -7.53 -0.86 -5.06
C ASN A 107 -7.87 -2.25 -4.50
N GLN A 108 -6.85 -2.93 -3.99
CA GLN A 108 -6.99 -3.94 -2.94
C GLN A 108 -6.67 -3.29 -1.58
N PHE A 109 -7.71 -2.96 -0.82
CA PHE A 109 -7.56 -2.50 0.56
C PHE A 109 -7.37 -3.67 1.52
N MET A 110 -6.46 -3.51 2.48
CA MET A 110 -6.18 -4.41 3.58
C MET A 110 -6.52 -3.71 4.89
N ILE A 111 -7.43 -4.29 5.66
CA ILE A 111 -7.89 -3.75 6.93
C ILE A 111 -7.57 -4.75 8.04
N VAL A 112 -6.51 -4.44 8.80
CA VAL A 112 -6.06 -5.23 9.94
C VAL A 112 -6.71 -4.69 11.21
N ASP A 113 -7.42 -5.53 11.95
CA ASP A 113 -8.00 -5.18 13.24
C ASP A 113 -7.09 -5.63 14.41
N TYR A 114 -6.25 -4.72 14.90
CA TYR A 114 -5.34 -5.03 16.01
C TYR A 114 -6.05 -5.28 17.35
N LYS A 115 -7.34 -4.95 17.48
CA LYS A 115 -8.12 -5.34 18.67
C LYS A 115 -8.25 -6.86 18.79
N LEU A 116 -8.20 -7.57 17.66
CA LEU A 116 -8.30 -9.03 17.59
C LEU A 116 -6.93 -9.73 17.66
N PHE A 117 -5.83 -8.97 17.67
CA PHE A 117 -4.48 -9.52 17.73
C PHE A 117 -3.86 -9.41 19.11
N LYS A 118 -3.44 -10.56 19.67
CA LYS A 118 -2.65 -10.61 20.91
C LYS A 118 -1.26 -11.17 20.63
N ARG A 119 -0.22 -10.49 21.15
CA ARG A 119 1.16 -10.97 21.02
C ARG A 119 1.30 -12.36 21.65
N GLY A 120 1.99 -13.25 20.94
CA GLY A 120 2.20 -14.64 21.36
C GLY A 120 1.09 -15.60 20.93
N THR A 121 -0.01 -15.11 20.34
CA THR A 121 -1.00 -15.98 19.69
C THR A 121 -0.34 -16.75 18.55
N LYS A 122 -0.54 -18.07 18.51
CA LYS A 122 -0.06 -18.90 17.40
C LYS A 122 -0.82 -18.54 16.13
N VAL A 123 -0.18 -18.66 14.98
CA VAL A 123 -0.81 -18.37 13.67
C VAL A 123 -2.08 -19.20 13.46
N SER A 124 -2.12 -20.45 13.91
CA SER A 124 -3.32 -21.32 13.86
C SER A 124 -4.52 -20.78 14.66
N ASP A 125 -4.26 -19.93 15.66
CA ASP A 125 -5.22 -19.50 16.66
C ASP A 125 -5.67 -18.04 16.42
N LEU A 126 -5.27 -17.42 15.30
CA LEU A 126 -5.74 -16.09 14.92
C LEU A 126 -7.26 -16.10 14.77
N ALA A 127 -7.93 -15.17 15.44
CA ALA A 127 -9.38 -15.04 15.39
C ALA A 127 -9.84 -14.59 13.99
N ASN A 128 -10.99 -15.09 13.54
CA ASN A 128 -11.67 -14.55 12.36
C ASN A 128 -11.86 -13.04 12.49
N ASP A 129 -12.09 -12.38 11.35
CA ASP A 129 -12.22 -10.92 11.22
C ASP A 129 -10.94 -10.11 11.50
N LEU A 130 -9.79 -10.76 11.77
CA LEU A 130 -8.51 -10.09 11.98
C LEU A 130 -8.04 -9.32 10.74
N LEU A 131 -8.22 -9.89 9.55
CA LEU A 131 -7.86 -9.25 8.28
C LEU A 131 -9.02 -9.33 7.29
N TRP A 132 -9.54 -8.17 6.95
CA TRP A 132 -10.49 -8.00 5.85
C TRP A 132 -9.80 -7.43 4.63
N ILE A 133 -10.16 -7.94 3.46
CA ILE A 133 -9.74 -7.41 2.16
C ILE A 133 -10.99 -6.91 1.44
N VAL A 134 -10.86 -5.76 0.76
CA VAL A 134 -11.84 -5.33 -0.22
C VAL A 134 -11.15 -4.91 -1.51
N GLU A 135 -11.63 -5.45 -2.63
CA GLU A 135 -11.20 -5.09 -3.97
C GLU A 135 -12.34 -4.39 -4.71
N GLN A 136 -12.01 -3.33 -5.42
CA GLN A 136 -12.95 -2.51 -6.18
C GLN A 136 -12.57 -2.50 -7.67
N MET A 137 -13.59 -2.48 -8.53
CA MET A 137 -13.55 -2.09 -9.94
C MET A 137 -14.82 -1.26 -10.26
N PRO A 138 -14.97 -0.65 -11.44
CA PRO A 138 -16.21 0.03 -11.81
C PRO A 138 -17.44 -0.89 -11.68
N ASP A 139 -18.45 -0.44 -10.91
CA ASP A 139 -19.69 -1.16 -10.55
C ASP A 139 -19.50 -2.48 -9.77
N ILE A 140 -18.28 -2.86 -9.35
CA ILE A 140 -18.01 -4.15 -8.70
C ILE A 140 -17.16 -3.96 -7.45
N ILE A 141 -17.58 -4.56 -6.34
CA ILE A 141 -16.79 -4.66 -5.12
C ILE A 141 -16.88 -6.08 -4.59
N HIS A 142 -15.75 -6.62 -4.15
CA HIS A 142 -15.66 -7.86 -3.41
C HIS A 142 -14.98 -7.61 -2.07
N ALA A 143 -15.65 -7.92 -0.96
CA ALA A 143 -15.07 -7.86 0.38
C ALA A 143 -15.16 -9.22 1.09
N ALA A 144 -14.08 -9.66 1.73
CA ALA A 144 -14.07 -10.90 2.52
C ALA A 144 -13.08 -10.85 3.70
N ASP A 145 -13.40 -11.62 4.74
CA ASP A 145 -12.44 -12.00 5.78
C ASP A 145 -11.45 -13.03 5.18
N VAL A 146 -10.17 -12.65 5.13
CA VAL A 146 -9.08 -13.51 4.63
C VAL A 146 -8.19 -14.01 5.77
N THR A 147 -8.60 -13.87 7.03
CA THR A 147 -7.94 -14.49 8.18
C THR A 147 -7.64 -15.98 7.95
N PRO A 148 -8.54 -16.80 7.33
CA PRO A 148 -8.19 -18.18 7.00
C PRO A 148 -6.92 -18.34 6.16
N VAL A 149 -6.63 -17.40 5.26
CA VAL A 149 -5.40 -17.37 4.45
C VAL A 149 -4.20 -17.03 5.33
N LEU A 150 -4.32 -16.00 6.18
CA LEU A 150 -3.27 -15.68 7.17
C LEU A 150 -2.91 -16.88 8.05
N ARG A 151 -3.92 -17.64 8.52
CA ARG A 151 -3.68 -18.85 9.32
C ARG A 151 -2.94 -19.93 8.53
N ALA A 152 -3.25 -20.07 7.24
CA ALA A 152 -2.68 -21.12 6.41
C ALA A 152 -1.22 -20.85 6.03
N GLN A 153 -0.85 -19.61 5.72
CA GLN A 153 0.47 -19.27 5.17
C GLN A 153 1.32 -18.36 6.06
N GLY A 154 0.77 -17.72 7.09
CA GLY A 154 1.51 -16.86 8.03
C GLY A 154 1.65 -15.39 7.65
N TYR A 155 1.29 -15.01 6.42
CA TYR A 155 1.39 -13.62 5.93
C TYR A 155 0.31 -13.30 4.90
N TRP A 156 0.09 -12.01 4.64
CA TRP A 156 -0.64 -11.51 3.47
C TRP A 156 0.27 -10.55 2.71
N ALA A 157 0.34 -10.69 1.39
CA ALA A 157 1.09 -9.80 0.52
C ALA A 157 0.20 -9.25 -0.58
N SER A 158 0.42 -7.99 -0.95
CA SER A 158 -0.33 -7.26 -1.97
C SER A 158 0.66 -6.60 -2.93
N TYR A 159 0.39 -6.67 -4.24
CA TYR A 159 1.34 -6.31 -5.29
C TYR A 159 0.64 -6.00 -6.63
N ASN A 160 -0.43 -5.20 -6.57
CA ASN A 160 -1.14 -4.66 -7.75
C ASN A 160 -1.75 -5.70 -8.70
N VAL A 161 -1.99 -6.92 -8.22
CA VAL A 161 -2.73 -7.95 -8.97
C VAL A 161 -3.92 -8.39 -8.11
N PRO A 162 -5.15 -8.39 -8.66
CA PRO A 162 -6.33 -8.77 -7.88
C PRO A 162 -6.23 -10.19 -7.31
N TYR A 163 -6.62 -10.35 -6.06
CA TYR A 163 -6.69 -11.63 -5.35
C TYR A 163 -8.00 -12.36 -5.65
N PHE A 164 -9.13 -11.65 -5.65
CA PHE A 164 -10.44 -12.29 -5.81
C PHE A 164 -10.65 -12.71 -7.28
N PRO A 165 -11.02 -13.98 -7.56
CA PRO A 165 -11.11 -14.48 -8.93
C PRO A 165 -12.09 -13.71 -9.83
N ASP A 166 -13.19 -13.21 -9.29
CA ASP A 166 -14.16 -12.38 -10.02
C ASP A 166 -13.54 -11.04 -10.44
N ILE A 167 -12.87 -10.33 -9.53
CA ILE A 167 -12.17 -9.07 -9.84
C ILE A 167 -11.03 -9.31 -10.85
N TYR A 168 -10.25 -10.38 -10.67
CA TYR A 168 -9.18 -10.76 -11.58
C TYR A 168 -9.67 -11.02 -13.02
N GLN A 169 -10.84 -11.65 -13.18
CA GLN A 169 -11.45 -11.90 -14.49
C GLN A 169 -12.06 -10.62 -15.05
N MET A 170 -12.87 -9.90 -14.28
CA MET A 170 -13.62 -8.74 -14.76
C MET A 170 -12.71 -7.56 -15.14
N SER A 171 -11.61 -7.37 -14.42
CA SER A 171 -10.58 -6.37 -14.74
C SER A 171 -9.82 -6.65 -16.04
N GLY A 172 -9.99 -7.82 -16.68
CA GLY A 172 -9.21 -8.22 -17.85
C GLY A 172 -7.79 -8.68 -17.54
N THR A 173 -7.42 -8.79 -16.25
CA THR A 173 -6.08 -9.25 -15.84
C THR A 173 -5.79 -10.67 -16.32
N ALA A 174 -6.81 -11.54 -16.35
CA ALA A 174 -6.68 -12.89 -16.92
C ALA A 174 -6.29 -12.89 -18.42
N ASP A 175 -6.76 -11.91 -19.19
CA ASP A 175 -6.43 -11.77 -20.61
C ASP A 175 -4.98 -11.27 -20.77
N MET A 176 -4.55 -10.34 -19.91
CA MET A 176 -3.17 -9.87 -19.86
C MET A 176 -2.21 -11.00 -19.48
N PHE A 177 -2.60 -11.88 -18.55
CA PHE A 177 -1.83 -13.10 -18.25
C PHE A 177 -1.72 -14.01 -19.47
N ARG A 178 -2.80 -14.24 -20.23
CA ARG A 178 -2.73 -15.07 -21.44
C ARG A 178 -1.83 -14.46 -22.52
N LYS A 179 -1.78 -13.13 -22.60
CA LYS A 179 -0.98 -12.40 -23.59
C LYS A 179 0.50 -12.30 -23.20
N PHE A 180 0.79 -11.90 -21.97
CA PHE A 180 2.14 -11.53 -21.55
C PHE A 180 2.74 -12.46 -20.50
N GLY A 181 1.94 -13.22 -19.77
CA GLY A 181 2.41 -14.22 -18.83
C GLY A 181 2.52 -13.76 -17.37
N PRO A 182 3.46 -14.32 -16.59
CA PRO A 182 3.44 -14.31 -15.12
C PRO A 182 3.36 -12.96 -14.42
N PHE A 183 3.77 -11.86 -15.08
CA PHE A 183 3.66 -10.51 -14.51
C PHE A 183 2.23 -10.16 -14.05
N TYR A 184 1.23 -10.65 -14.78
CA TYR A 184 -0.19 -10.45 -14.49
C TYR A 184 -0.79 -11.60 -13.67
N SER A 185 0.01 -12.57 -13.23
CA SER A 185 -0.49 -13.65 -12.36
C SER A 185 -0.34 -13.27 -10.89
N HIS A 186 -1.42 -13.41 -10.14
CA HIS A 186 -1.37 -13.21 -8.69
C HIS A 186 -0.32 -14.13 -8.03
N ASN A 187 -0.20 -15.38 -8.48
CA ASN A 187 0.64 -16.36 -7.80
C ASN A 187 2.07 -16.49 -8.34
N SER A 188 2.39 -15.85 -9.48
CA SER A 188 3.69 -16.00 -10.13
C SER A 188 4.33 -14.72 -10.66
N THR A 189 3.77 -13.55 -10.34
CA THR A 189 4.49 -12.29 -10.54
C THR A 189 5.75 -12.24 -9.67
N ALA A 190 6.77 -11.48 -10.09
CA ALA A 190 8.07 -11.40 -9.40
C ALA A 190 7.90 -11.08 -7.91
N ARG A 191 7.05 -10.11 -7.57
CA ARG A 191 6.78 -9.74 -6.17
C ARG A 191 6.13 -10.87 -5.37
N ALA A 192 5.18 -11.59 -5.94
CA ALA A 192 4.56 -12.75 -5.28
C ALA A 192 5.59 -13.85 -4.98
N LEU A 193 6.51 -14.09 -5.92
CA LEU A 193 7.57 -15.07 -5.76
C LEU A 193 8.62 -14.62 -4.73
N ILE A 194 9.01 -13.35 -4.73
CA ILE A 194 9.95 -12.78 -3.74
C ILE A 194 9.33 -12.85 -2.33
N PHE A 195 8.07 -12.43 -2.17
CA PHE A 195 7.37 -12.56 -0.89
C PHE A 195 7.32 -14.01 -0.42
N ARG A 196 6.90 -14.95 -1.28
CA ARG A 196 6.86 -16.37 -0.92
C ARG A 196 8.23 -16.93 -0.51
N ARG A 197 9.30 -16.47 -1.14
CA ARG A 197 10.67 -16.89 -0.83
C ARG A 197 11.18 -16.31 0.50
N ASP A 198 10.86 -15.05 0.77
CA ASP A 198 11.57 -14.25 1.78
C ASP A 198 10.72 -13.86 3.00
N GLU A 199 9.39 -14.05 2.98
CA GLU A 199 8.50 -13.69 4.09
C GLU A 199 8.94 -14.32 5.42
N SER A 200 9.36 -15.59 5.40
CA SER A 200 9.79 -16.32 6.60
C SER A 200 11.07 -15.75 7.24
N LYS A 201 11.83 -14.90 6.51
CA LYS A 201 13.00 -14.19 7.03
C LYS A 201 12.60 -12.96 7.86
N VAL A 202 11.35 -12.52 7.76
CA VAL A 202 10.81 -11.39 8.54
C VAL A 202 10.47 -11.87 9.94
N THR A 203 11.33 -11.54 10.89
CA THR A 203 11.20 -11.95 12.30
C THR A 203 11.05 -10.75 13.24
N ASP A 204 11.33 -9.55 12.74
CA ASP A 204 11.26 -8.29 13.47
C ASP A 204 11.04 -7.11 12.49
N LEU A 205 10.94 -5.91 13.06
CA LEU A 205 10.71 -4.69 12.27
C LEU A 205 11.90 -4.35 11.34
N LYS A 206 13.13 -4.76 11.69
CA LYS A 206 14.33 -4.48 10.88
C LYS A 206 14.39 -5.38 9.65
N THR A 207 14.03 -6.65 9.80
CA THR A 207 13.94 -7.62 8.70
C THR A 207 12.73 -7.32 7.82
N LEU A 208 11.61 -6.86 8.38
CA LEU A 208 10.49 -6.31 7.60
C LEU A 208 10.93 -5.10 6.78
N TYR A 209 11.64 -4.14 7.39
CA TYR A 209 12.22 -3.00 6.69
C TYR A 209 13.12 -3.44 5.54
N SER A 210 13.96 -4.45 5.77
CA SER A 210 14.87 -4.97 4.75
C SER A 210 14.11 -5.57 3.56
N LEU A 211 13.04 -6.33 3.81
CA LEU A 211 12.19 -6.89 2.76
C LEU A 211 11.44 -5.80 1.98
N MET A 212 10.84 -4.84 2.68
CA MET A 212 10.09 -3.74 2.04
C MET A 212 10.99 -2.76 1.28
N ARG A 213 12.31 -2.83 1.47
CA ARG A 213 13.32 -2.05 0.73
C ARG A 213 14.12 -2.91 -0.24
N TYR A 214 13.73 -4.16 -0.46
CA TYR A 214 14.46 -5.11 -1.28
C TYR A 214 14.42 -4.74 -2.76
N ASN A 215 15.61 -4.56 -3.34
CA ASN A 215 15.80 -4.45 -4.78
C ASN A 215 17.22 -4.90 -5.14
N ASP A 216 17.36 -6.13 -5.63
CA ASP A 216 18.62 -6.68 -6.12
C ASP A 216 18.52 -7.12 -7.59
N PHE A 217 17.83 -6.32 -8.40
CA PHE A 217 17.27 -6.77 -9.68
C PHE A 217 18.28 -7.35 -10.69
N LYS A 218 19.56 -6.95 -10.62
CA LYS A 218 20.61 -7.49 -11.49
C LYS A 218 21.11 -8.88 -11.09
N ARG A 219 20.87 -9.29 -9.84
CA ARG A 219 21.36 -10.55 -9.27
C ARG A 219 20.24 -11.51 -8.88
N ASP A 220 19.04 -10.99 -8.58
CA ASP A 220 17.89 -11.84 -8.25
C ASP A 220 17.31 -12.48 -9.51
N PRO A 221 17.31 -13.83 -9.63
CA PRO A 221 16.69 -14.49 -10.78
C PRO A 221 15.17 -14.23 -10.89
N LEU A 222 14.49 -13.85 -9.80
CA LEU A 222 13.07 -13.48 -9.83
C LEU A 222 12.82 -12.11 -10.47
N SER A 223 13.86 -11.31 -10.67
CA SER A 223 13.79 -10.01 -11.35
C SER A 223 14.11 -10.10 -12.85
N GLN A 224 14.24 -11.31 -13.39
CA GLN A 224 14.36 -11.50 -14.83
C GLN A 224 13.04 -11.14 -15.52
N CYS A 225 13.08 -10.22 -16.49
CA CYS A 225 11.88 -9.81 -17.20
C CYS A 225 11.69 -10.60 -18.49
N GLN A 226 10.61 -11.37 -18.52
CA GLN A 226 10.25 -12.27 -19.61
C GLN A 226 8.73 -12.31 -19.77
N THR A 227 8.27 -12.23 -21.02
CA THR A 227 6.91 -12.60 -21.43
C THR A 227 6.93 -13.90 -22.22
N TYR A 228 5.76 -14.42 -22.59
CA TYR A 228 5.69 -15.58 -23.48
C TYR A 228 6.31 -15.33 -24.86
N GLU A 229 6.29 -14.09 -25.34
CA GLU A 229 6.74 -13.73 -26.69
C GLU A 229 8.16 -13.15 -26.72
N LYS A 230 8.60 -12.49 -25.64
CA LYS A 230 9.81 -11.68 -25.66
C LYS A 230 10.51 -11.66 -24.31
N GLN A 231 11.82 -11.91 -24.34
CA GLN A 231 12.72 -11.60 -23.24
C GLN A 231 13.19 -10.15 -23.35
N CYS A 232 13.35 -9.48 -22.22
CA CYS A 232 13.92 -8.14 -22.20
C CYS A 232 15.40 -8.13 -22.59
N ILE A 233 15.88 -6.96 -23.03
CA ILE A 233 17.30 -6.68 -23.18
C ILE A 233 17.58 -5.35 -22.46
N PRO A 234 18.38 -5.32 -21.37
CA PRO A 234 18.95 -6.46 -20.64
C PRO A 234 17.88 -7.38 -20.02
N PRO A 235 18.22 -8.62 -19.60
CA PRO A 235 17.24 -9.66 -19.23
C PRO A 235 16.61 -9.45 -17.85
N TYR A 236 16.68 -8.25 -17.28
CA TYR A 236 16.19 -7.90 -15.96
C TYR A 236 15.50 -6.54 -15.99
N SER A 237 14.62 -6.30 -15.02
CA SER A 237 14.08 -4.97 -14.77
C SER A 237 14.08 -4.68 -13.28
N ALA A 238 14.45 -3.46 -12.93
CA ALA A 238 14.40 -2.92 -11.58
C ALA A 238 12.98 -2.77 -11.04
N ASP A 239 11.97 -2.88 -11.91
CA ASP A 239 10.55 -2.91 -11.56
C ASP A 239 10.14 -4.22 -10.87
N LEU A 240 10.80 -5.33 -11.24
CA LEU A 240 10.48 -6.69 -10.79
C LEU A 240 11.07 -7.00 -9.40
N THR A 241 10.88 -6.11 -8.43
CA THR A 241 11.35 -6.21 -7.04
C THR A 241 10.28 -5.69 -6.08
N ILE A 242 10.50 -5.80 -4.76
CA ILE A 242 9.55 -5.25 -3.77
C ILE A 242 9.58 -3.72 -3.81
N ALA A 243 10.77 -3.12 -3.87
CA ALA A 243 10.97 -1.68 -3.94
C ALA A 243 11.55 -1.26 -5.29
N ALA A 244 10.67 -1.10 -6.30
CA ALA A 244 11.06 -0.79 -7.68
C ALA A 244 11.95 0.46 -7.83
N ARG A 245 12.82 0.44 -8.85
CA ARG A 245 13.83 1.48 -9.17
C ARG A 245 13.96 1.67 -10.68
N ASN A 246 12.89 2.09 -11.37
CA ASN A 246 12.88 2.11 -12.84
C ASN A 246 13.89 3.12 -13.42
N ASP A 247 14.33 4.08 -12.60
CA ASP A 247 15.43 4.99 -12.91
C ASP A 247 16.76 4.26 -13.20
N LEU A 248 16.92 3.02 -12.75
CA LEU A 248 18.10 2.19 -12.95
C LEU A 248 18.01 1.24 -14.16
N ASN A 249 16.86 1.19 -14.83
CA ASN A 249 16.71 0.45 -16.08
C ASN A 249 17.48 1.15 -17.22
N GLU A 250 17.85 0.42 -18.27
CA GLU A 250 18.61 0.98 -19.37
C GLU A 250 17.70 1.80 -20.31
N VAL A 251 18.07 3.04 -20.61
CA VAL A 251 17.33 3.94 -21.51
C VAL A 251 17.10 3.31 -22.88
N THR A 252 18.10 2.59 -23.40
CA THR A 252 18.05 1.91 -24.69
C THR A 252 17.58 0.45 -24.57
N GLY A 253 17.09 0.05 -23.40
CA GLY A 253 16.61 -1.29 -23.15
C GLY A 253 15.33 -1.61 -23.93
N SER A 254 15.17 -2.88 -24.25
CA SER A 254 14.02 -3.41 -24.98
C SER A 254 13.11 -4.16 -24.02
N TYR A 255 12.02 -3.53 -23.59
CA TYR A 255 11.06 -4.07 -22.64
C TYR A 255 9.74 -4.42 -23.35
N ALA A 256 9.17 -5.58 -23.02
CA ALA A 256 7.89 -6.02 -23.63
C ALA A 256 6.67 -5.39 -22.96
N ILE A 257 6.80 -5.08 -21.66
CA ILE A 257 5.82 -4.42 -20.82
C ILE A 257 6.38 -3.02 -20.49
N PRO A 258 5.68 -1.93 -20.82
CA PRO A 258 6.17 -0.56 -20.62
C PRO A 258 6.59 -0.23 -19.18
N GLU A 259 5.90 -0.80 -18.20
CA GLU A 259 6.14 -0.65 -16.76
C GLU A 259 7.55 -1.12 -16.35
N TRP A 260 8.19 -1.96 -17.16
CA TRP A 260 9.56 -2.43 -16.90
C TRP A 260 10.65 -1.51 -17.43
N SER A 261 10.28 -0.44 -18.12
CA SER A 261 11.24 0.41 -18.84
C SER A 261 11.94 1.43 -17.94
N HIS A 262 12.83 2.23 -18.53
CA HIS A 262 13.48 3.33 -17.84
C HIS A 262 12.52 4.50 -17.65
N ASP A 263 12.16 4.79 -16.41
CA ASP A 263 11.24 5.88 -16.06
C ASP A 263 11.48 6.37 -14.61
N LEU A 264 10.87 7.50 -14.24
CA LEU A 264 10.81 8.06 -12.88
C LEU A 264 9.79 7.36 -11.97
N GLU A 265 9.55 6.07 -12.19
CA GLU A 265 8.65 5.24 -11.39
C GLU A 265 9.42 4.33 -10.43
N GLY A 266 8.84 4.07 -9.26
CA GLY A 266 9.43 3.19 -8.27
C GLY A 266 8.87 3.39 -6.87
N ALA A 267 9.40 2.63 -5.91
CA ALA A 267 9.01 2.77 -4.51
C ALA A 267 9.66 4.01 -3.91
N ILE A 268 8.86 4.94 -3.40
CA ILE A 268 9.33 6.25 -2.90
C ILE A 268 9.33 6.38 -1.37
N ASP A 269 9.01 5.31 -0.65
CA ASP A 269 9.03 5.21 0.81
C ASP A 269 8.93 3.75 1.28
N ALA A 270 8.90 3.57 2.59
CA ALA A 270 8.20 2.45 3.22
C ALA A 270 7.66 2.89 4.60
N LYS A 271 6.50 2.36 5.00
CA LYS A 271 5.90 2.57 6.34
C LYS A 271 5.58 1.23 6.96
N MET A 272 5.83 1.10 8.26
CA MET A 272 5.56 -0.13 9.02
C MET A 272 5.04 0.23 10.41
N THR A 273 4.11 -0.56 10.92
CA THR A 273 3.67 -0.47 12.32
C THR A 273 3.59 -1.88 12.91
N THR A 274 3.34 -1.97 14.21
CA THR A 274 3.29 -3.23 14.95
C THR A 274 2.17 -3.19 15.98
N SER A 275 1.84 -4.35 16.55
CA SER A 275 0.84 -4.46 17.63
C SER A 275 1.16 -3.64 18.89
N THR A 276 2.41 -3.19 19.07
CA THR A 276 2.75 -2.24 20.15
C THR A 276 2.66 -0.78 19.72
N MET A 277 2.89 -0.48 18.45
CA MET A 277 2.94 0.88 17.92
C MET A 277 1.55 1.42 17.58
N VAL A 278 0.62 0.54 17.18
CA VAL A 278 -0.74 0.90 16.74
C VAL A 278 -1.50 1.75 17.77
N TRP A 279 -1.33 1.45 19.08
CA TRP A 279 -2.07 2.12 20.16
C TRP A 279 -1.62 3.56 20.42
N ASP A 280 -0.40 3.91 20.04
CA ASP A 280 0.13 5.28 20.10
C ASP A 280 0.15 5.96 18.72
N LEU A 281 -0.47 5.31 17.72
CA LEU A 281 -0.51 5.72 16.31
C LEU A 281 0.88 5.83 15.67
N GLU A 282 1.86 5.11 16.20
CA GLU A 282 3.26 5.19 15.78
C GLU A 282 3.54 4.35 14.53
N MET A 283 4.58 4.72 13.79
CA MET A 283 5.09 3.98 12.64
C MET A 283 6.60 4.16 12.50
N LEU A 284 7.26 3.18 11.87
CA LEU A 284 8.56 3.37 11.26
C LEU A 284 8.32 3.90 9.84
N ALA A 285 9.03 4.94 9.43
CA ALA A 285 8.91 5.48 8.08
C ALA A 285 10.29 5.80 7.49
N VAL A 286 10.45 5.53 6.20
CA VAL A 286 11.61 6.00 5.41
C VAL A 286 11.09 6.68 4.15
N SER A 287 11.74 7.76 3.72
CA SER A 287 11.39 8.48 2.49
C SER A 287 12.48 8.28 1.43
N GLY A 288 12.08 8.19 0.18
CA GLY A 288 12.94 8.11 -1.00
C GLY A 288 13.05 6.70 -1.59
N PRO A 289 13.65 6.58 -2.78
CA PRO A 289 13.92 5.30 -3.43
C PRO A 289 14.86 4.42 -2.60
N THR A 290 14.75 3.09 -2.74
CA THR A 290 15.64 2.19 -1.99
C THR A 290 17.09 2.34 -2.40
N ASP A 291 17.97 2.43 -1.41
CA ASP A 291 19.43 2.49 -1.52
C ASP A 291 20.11 1.35 -0.73
N ALA A 292 19.34 0.36 -0.30
CA ALA A 292 19.84 -0.76 0.51
C ALA A 292 20.82 -1.65 -0.28
N GLN A 293 20.55 -1.83 -1.58
CA GLN A 293 21.34 -2.65 -2.50
C GLN A 293 21.60 -1.92 -3.83
N GLN A 294 21.16 -0.66 -3.92
CA GLN A 294 21.22 0.19 -5.10
C GLN A 294 21.89 1.52 -4.73
N PRO A 295 22.48 2.25 -5.69
CA PRO A 295 22.97 3.59 -5.39
C PRO A 295 21.81 4.50 -4.95
N PRO A 296 22.03 5.43 -4.00
CA PRO A 296 21.05 6.46 -3.69
C PRO A 296 20.62 7.21 -4.95
N PHE A 297 19.32 7.46 -5.08
CA PHE A 297 18.81 8.28 -6.18
C PHE A 297 19.28 9.74 -5.99
N GLN A 298 19.74 10.36 -7.07
CA GLN A 298 20.23 11.73 -7.07
C GLN A 298 19.78 12.48 -8.32
N TRP A 299 19.01 13.55 -8.15
CA TRP A 299 18.41 14.32 -9.27
C TRP A 299 19.47 14.82 -10.25
N SER A 300 20.51 15.47 -9.75
CA SER A 300 21.57 16.10 -10.54
C SER A 300 22.35 15.13 -11.46
N THR A 301 22.35 13.83 -11.14
CA THR A 301 23.05 12.80 -11.92
C THR A 301 22.12 11.80 -12.59
N SER A 302 20.81 11.88 -12.35
CA SER A 302 19.83 10.90 -12.83
C SER A 302 19.56 10.96 -14.33
N GLY A 303 19.89 12.07 -15.00
CA GLY A 303 19.58 12.29 -16.41
C GLY A 303 18.15 12.73 -16.69
N PHE A 304 17.25 12.65 -15.70
CA PHE A 304 15.88 13.12 -15.83
C PHE A 304 15.78 14.64 -15.75
N LYS A 305 14.87 15.21 -16.55
CA LYS A 305 14.57 16.64 -16.57
C LYS A 305 13.18 16.86 -16.02
N GLY A 306 13.02 17.89 -15.20
CA GLY A 306 11.72 18.27 -14.64
C GLY A 306 11.86 19.05 -13.34
N ASN A 307 10.79 19.74 -12.96
CA ASN A 307 10.76 20.49 -11.72
C ASN A 307 10.63 19.55 -10.52
N HIS A 308 11.54 19.69 -9.56
CA HIS A 308 11.58 18.93 -8.31
C HIS A 308 11.78 19.89 -7.11
N PHE A 309 11.09 21.04 -7.15
CA PHE A 309 11.22 22.07 -6.14
C PHE A 309 10.98 21.53 -4.73
N GLY A 310 11.89 21.84 -3.81
CA GLY A 310 11.84 21.39 -2.42
C GLY A 310 12.28 19.93 -2.20
N HIS A 311 12.58 19.16 -3.24
CA HIS A 311 13.27 17.88 -3.05
C HIS A 311 14.74 18.11 -2.64
N PRO A 312 15.31 17.24 -1.79
CA PRO A 312 16.76 17.10 -1.72
C PRO A 312 17.31 16.66 -3.08
N ASP A 313 18.57 16.98 -3.39
CA ASP A 313 19.22 16.46 -4.59
C ASP A 313 19.39 14.93 -4.49
N THR A 314 19.99 14.45 -3.39
CA THR A 314 20.21 13.03 -3.10
C THR A 314 19.23 12.49 -2.05
N PHE A 315 18.62 11.34 -2.32
CA PHE A 315 17.73 10.63 -1.41
C PHE A 315 18.49 9.49 -0.73
N HIS A 316 19.10 9.80 0.42
CA HIS A 316 19.84 8.84 1.27
C HIS A 316 19.38 8.99 2.73
N PHE A 317 18.10 8.73 2.97
CA PHE A 317 17.49 8.91 4.29
C PHE A 317 17.47 7.61 5.08
N LYS A 318 17.85 7.68 6.35
CA LYS A 318 17.63 6.59 7.31
C LYS A 318 16.16 6.52 7.72
N PRO A 319 15.63 5.33 8.05
CA PRO A 319 14.29 5.24 8.61
C PRO A 319 14.22 5.97 9.95
N ILE A 320 13.07 6.59 10.23
CA ILE A 320 12.77 7.25 11.50
C ILE A 320 11.63 6.53 12.21
N TYR A 321 11.72 6.48 13.54
CA TYR A 321 10.59 6.11 14.39
C TYR A 321 9.73 7.36 14.60
N VAL A 322 8.51 7.32 14.09
CA VAL A 322 7.55 8.41 14.15
C VAL A 322 6.81 8.30 15.47
N LYS A 323 7.24 9.11 16.43
CA LYS A 323 6.53 9.34 17.69
C LYS A 323 5.85 10.68 17.61
N TRP A 324 4.54 10.69 17.83
CA TRP A 324 3.79 11.93 17.88
C TRP A 324 4.08 12.62 19.21
N PHE A 325 4.30 13.94 19.20
CA PHE A 325 4.63 14.79 20.35
C PHE A 325 3.89 14.40 21.64
N PRO A 326 4.50 14.55 22.83
CA PRO A 326 4.06 13.89 24.06
C PRO A 326 2.62 14.25 24.46
N LYS A 327 1.99 13.30 25.17
CA LYS A 327 0.60 13.30 25.67
C LYS A 327 0.25 14.43 26.68
N THR A 328 1.04 15.49 26.80
CA THR A 328 0.77 16.60 27.73
C THR A 328 0.91 17.95 27.02
N TYR A 329 -0.22 18.59 26.75
CA TYR A 329 -0.26 20.04 26.81
C TYR A 329 -0.44 20.38 28.29
N GLU A 330 0.66 20.54 29.03
CA GLU A 330 0.59 21.33 30.25
C GLU A 330 0.34 22.77 29.78
N THR A 331 -0.84 23.28 30.13
CA THR A 331 -1.15 24.70 30.02
C THR A 331 -0.16 25.47 30.88
N ALA A 332 0.28 26.62 30.41
CA ALA A 332 1.32 27.46 30.99
C ALA A 332 0.91 28.14 32.32
N ASP A 333 0.42 27.38 33.29
CA ASP A 333 -0.02 27.87 34.61
C ASP A 333 0.61 27.12 35.81
N ASP A 334 1.56 26.20 35.61
CA ASP A 334 2.25 25.49 36.73
C ASP A 334 3.78 25.69 36.71
N VAL A 335 4.23 26.93 36.89
CA VAL A 335 5.62 27.27 37.31
C VAL A 335 5.61 27.92 38.67
#